data_AF-C5ZZS5-F1
#
_entry.id   AF-C5ZZS5-F1
#
_cell.length_a   1.000
_cell.length_b   1.000
_cell.length_c   1.000
_cell.angle_alpha   90.00
_cell.angle_beta   90.00
_cell.angle_gamma   90.00
#
_symmetry.space_group_name_H-M   'P 1'
#
loop_
_entity.id
_entity.type
_entity.pdbx_description
1 polymer ?
#
loop_
_entity_poly.entity_id
_entity_poly.type
_entity_poly.pdbx_seq_one_letter_code
_entity_poly.pdbx_strand_id
1 'polypeptide(L)'
;MEAVYTPPSWKRTRNITAFAKPPWSESKHTGKLERVIIQLGVGQGKFSEITGIPRSIGCIGNNRFILREEPVELERLKEILQEFSTISGGDLYLTNYDDTSVLEEIAEYAASLSLKNVYPVIRIEDFNDISLPVGVKTIVEAEYSEENLEKIEDLEDVHGLLLMVKSEYLDRIQQIEFYGEIYVDLLFPGSLKKVDFDLMEAKRLQTPITQHHSCLSGTLAITGEGFVLPCPLLRNFLKGNIKTMTLKQILRKRKLKEFWKITKKQFESCNKCPIAHVCHDCRALEYNASGDIYGIEYCPINELITPRETSLKCGLPHLEW
;
A
#
# COMPACT_ATOMS: atom_id res chain seq x y z
N MET A 1 37.33 -13.48 -12.81
CA MET A 1 36.68 -12.18 -13.04
C MET A 1 35.38 -12.22 -12.29
N GLU A 2 35.37 -11.71 -11.07
CA GLU A 2 34.15 -11.60 -10.26
C GLU A 2 33.23 -10.58 -10.93
N ALA A 3 31.99 -10.98 -11.19
CA ALA A 3 30.96 -10.09 -11.70
C ALA A 3 30.69 -9.04 -10.62
N VAL A 4 31.20 -7.82 -10.84
CA VAL A 4 30.83 -6.65 -10.05
C VAL A 4 29.35 -6.42 -10.30
N TYR A 5 28.50 -6.88 -9.36
CA TYR A 5 27.09 -6.53 -9.32
C TYR A 5 27.02 -5.00 -9.24
N THR A 6 26.68 -4.39 -10.36
CA THR A 6 26.44 -2.95 -10.44
C THR A 6 24.95 -2.81 -10.19
N PRO A 7 24.51 -2.29 -9.02
CA PRO A 7 23.09 -2.14 -8.77
C PRO A 7 22.51 -1.26 -9.87
N PRO A 8 21.37 -1.63 -10.49
CA PRO A 8 20.73 -0.78 -11.47
C PRO A 8 20.44 0.55 -10.78
N SER A 9 21.14 1.61 -11.18
CA SER A 9 20.75 2.96 -10.80
C SER A 9 19.44 3.22 -11.53
N TRP A 10 18.32 2.94 -10.88
CA TRP A 10 16.98 3.13 -11.43
C TRP A 10 16.79 4.61 -11.76
N LYS A 11 17.02 4.97 -13.03
CA LYS A 11 16.45 6.19 -13.59
C LYS A 11 14.96 5.92 -13.66
N ARG A 12 14.17 6.46 -12.73
CA ARG A 12 12.70 6.46 -12.83
C ARG A 12 12.35 6.87 -14.25
N THR A 13 11.65 6.01 -15.00
CA THR A 13 10.89 6.49 -16.14
C THR A 13 9.98 7.60 -15.66
N ARG A 14 9.63 8.55 -16.54
CA ARG A 14 8.98 9.81 -16.14
C ARG A 14 7.72 9.63 -15.28
N ASN A 15 7.11 8.43 -15.31
CA ASN A 15 5.79 8.17 -14.73
C ASN A 15 5.76 7.15 -13.57
N ILE A 16 6.86 6.48 -13.21
CA ILE A 16 6.89 5.62 -12.00
C ILE A 16 6.94 6.50 -10.75
N THR A 17 5.79 6.62 -10.07
CA THR A 17 5.62 7.48 -8.88
C THR A 17 5.81 6.72 -7.58
N ALA A 18 5.50 5.42 -7.54
CA ALA A 18 5.74 4.56 -6.39
C ALA A 18 6.36 3.21 -6.78
N PHE A 19 7.29 2.74 -5.96
CA PHE A 19 8.00 1.48 -6.17
C PHE A 19 8.03 0.65 -4.90
N ALA A 20 7.39 -0.52 -4.92
CA ALA A 20 7.33 -1.50 -3.84
C ALA A 20 6.76 -0.98 -2.50
N LYS A 21 6.05 0.15 -2.54
CA LYS A 21 5.42 0.80 -1.37
C LYS A 21 4.36 1.78 -1.84
N PRO A 22 3.33 2.04 -1.03
CA PRO A 22 2.30 3.01 -1.40
C PRO A 22 2.87 4.45 -1.46
N PRO A 23 2.29 5.33 -2.29
CA PRO A 23 2.84 6.65 -2.58
C PRO A 23 2.95 7.55 -1.34
N TRP A 24 2.01 7.41 -0.38
CA TRP A 24 2.04 8.21 0.84
C TRP A 24 3.19 7.87 1.78
N SER A 25 3.83 6.71 1.63
CA SER A 25 4.98 6.34 2.45
C SER A 25 6.18 7.27 2.29
N GLU A 26 6.20 8.08 1.24
CA GLU A 26 7.23 9.09 0.96
C GLU A 26 6.91 10.48 1.58
N SER A 27 5.74 10.61 2.22
CA SER A 27 5.26 11.88 2.77
C SER A 27 5.44 11.95 4.29
N LYS A 28 5.53 13.17 4.82
CA LYS A 28 5.49 13.41 6.27
C LYS A 28 4.06 13.37 6.76
N HIS A 29 3.81 12.58 7.80
CA HIS A 29 2.49 12.47 8.42
C HIS A 29 2.31 13.43 9.59
N THR A 30 1.09 13.89 9.75
CA THR A 30 0.63 14.80 10.81
C THR A 30 0.25 14.08 12.11
N GLY A 31 0.08 12.75 12.05
CA GLY A 31 -0.44 11.96 13.17
C GLY A 31 -1.95 12.08 13.38
N LYS A 32 -2.67 12.70 12.44
CA LYS A 32 -4.14 12.75 12.36
C LYS A 32 -4.62 11.83 11.24
N LEU A 33 -5.95 11.63 11.13
CA LEU A 33 -6.52 10.89 10.01
C LEU A 33 -6.23 11.63 8.70
N GLU A 34 -5.65 10.92 7.74
CA GLU A 34 -5.24 11.45 6.43
C GLU A 34 -5.85 10.66 5.28
N ARG A 35 -6.11 9.37 5.49
CA ARG A 35 -6.68 8.51 4.47
C ARG A 35 -7.54 7.40 5.03
N VAL A 36 -8.57 7.05 4.27
CA VAL A 36 -9.43 5.90 4.52
C VAL A 36 -9.35 4.95 3.33
N ILE A 37 -9.18 3.66 3.61
CA ILE A 37 -9.22 2.59 2.61
C ILE A 37 -10.46 1.76 2.91
N ILE A 38 -11.42 1.73 2.00
CA ILE A 38 -12.66 0.96 2.16
C ILE A 38 -12.63 -0.22 1.20
N GLN A 39 -12.93 -1.39 1.74
CA GLN A 39 -13.16 -2.61 1.00
C GLN A 39 -14.68 -2.79 0.87
N LEU A 40 -15.17 -2.91 -0.34
CA LEU A 40 -16.61 -2.91 -0.62
C LEU A 40 -17.24 -4.31 -0.53
N GLY A 41 -16.44 -5.37 -0.42
CA GLY A 41 -16.89 -6.75 -0.38
C GLY A 41 -15.76 -7.76 -0.14
N VAL A 42 -15.99 -9.00 -0.58
CA VAL A 42 -14.99 -10.10 -0.60
C VAL A 42 -13.81 -9.71 -1.50
N GLY A 43 -14.11 -9.10 -2.64
CA GLY A 43 -13.17 -8.73 -3.68
C GLY A 43 -12.83 -9.90 -4.60
N GLN A 44 -12.64 -9.58 -5.87
CA GLN A 44 -12.32 -10.57 -6.90
C GLN A 44 -10.84 -10.55 -7.32
N GLY A 45 -9.95 -10.07 -6.45
CA GLY A 45 -8.52 -9.97 -6.74
C GLY A 45 -7.82 -11.32 -6.88
N LYS A 46 -6.63 -11.30 -7.50
CA LYS A 46 -5.81 -12.49 -7.77
C LYS A 46 -5.35 -13.21 -6.50
N PHE A 47 -4.95 -12.45 -5.48
CA PHE A 47 -4.41 -13.00 -4.24
C PHE A 47 -5.46 -13.03 -3.14
N SER A 48 -5.44 -14.10 -2.34
CA SER A 48 -6.41 -14.30 -1.26
C SER A 48 -5.74 -14.35 0.11
N GLU A 49 -6.46 -14.01 1.17
CA GLU A 49 -5.93 -14.16 2.52
C GLU A 49 -5.63 -15.61 2.92
N ILE A 50 -6.29 -16.59 2.27
CA ILE A 50 -6.07 -18.02 2.52
C ILE A 50 -4.72 -18.46 1.96
N THR A 51 -4.42 -18.06 0.72
CA THR A 51 -3.20 -18.44 0.00
C THR A 51 -2.03 -17.49 0.28
N GLY A 52 -2.31 -16.36 0.93
CA GLY A 52 -1.36 -15.27 1.15
C GLY A 52 -1.46 -14.17 0.09
N ILE A 53 -1.17 -12.94 0.53
CA ILE A 53 -1.12 -11.73 -0.31
C ILE A 53 0.34 -11.23 -0.32
N PRO A 54 1.18 -11.69 -1.27
CA PRO A 54 2.60 -11.36 -1.34
C PRO A 54 2.86 -9.96 -1.95
N ARG A 55 1.90 -9.04 -1.85
CA ARG A 55 1.93 -7.76 -2.56
C ARG A 55 2.53 -6.66 -1.69
N SER A 56 3.50 -5.92 -2.22
CA SER A 56 4.09 -4.76 -1.55
C SER A 56 3.15 -3.56 -1.39
N ILE A 57 2.19 -3.42 -2.30
CA ILE A 57 1.15 -2.39 -2.32
C ILE A 57 -0.25 -3.05 -2.34
N GLY A 58 -0.37 -4.26 -1.79
CA GLY A 58 -1.66 -4.95 -1.65
C GLY A 58 -2.65 -4.24 -0.75
N CYS A 59 -2.26 -3.13 -0.10
CA CYS A 59 -3.14 -2.33 0.74
C CYS A 59 -4.14 -1.48 -0.05
N ILE A 60 -3.86 -1.14 -1.31
CA ILE A 60 -4.82 -0.43 -2.18
C ILE A 60 -5.22 -1.28 -3.38
N GLY A 61 -4.69 -2.49 -3.49
CA GLY A 61 -5.04 -3.41 -4.57
C GLY A 61 -6.27 -4.26 -4.27
N ASN A 62 -6.81 -4.85 -5.34
CA ASN A 62 -7.87 -5.84 -5.24
C ASN A 62 -7.28 -7.19 -4.81
N ASN A 63 -7.86 -7.74 -3.75
CA ASN A 63 -7.54 -9.05 -3.19
C ASN A 63 -8.84 -9.83 -2.94
N ARG A 64 -8.74 -11.03 -2.39
CA ARG A 64 -9.89 -11.84 -1.97
C ARG A 64 -9.84 -12.13 -0.47
N PHE A 65 -10.91 -11.79 0.22
CA PHE A 65 -11.03 -11.97 1.67
C PHE A 65 -12.27 -12.77 2.03
N ILE A 66 -12.25 -13.44 3.18
CA ILE A 66 -13.39 -14.14 3.76
C ILE A 66 -14.13 -13.13 4.63
N LEU A 67 -15.43 -12.97 4.36
CA LEU A 67 -16.32 -12.27 5.27
C LEU A 67 -16.79 -13.26 6.35
N ARG A 68 -16.71 -12.85 7.61
CA ARG A 68 -17.13 -13.60 8.81
C ARG A 68 -18.50 -13.16 9.33
N GLU A 69 -18.97 -12.00 8.88
CA GLU A 69 -20.24 -11.35 9.14
C GLU A 69 -20.84 -10.87 7.81
N GLU A 70 -22.09 -10.42 7.85
CA GLU A 70 -22.75 -9.80 6.70
C GLU A 70 -22.00 -8.53 6.22
N PRO A 71 -22.07 -8.18 4.93
CA PRO A 71 -21.55 -6.91 4.44
C PRO A 71 -22.15 -5.68 5.15
N VAL A 72 -21.47 -4.55 5.06
CA VAL A 72 -22.01 -3.26 5.53
C VAL A 72 -23.04 -2.74 4.53
N GLU A 73 -24.18 -2.30 5.03
CA GLU A 73 -25.19 -1.58 4.25
C GLU A 73 -24.61 -0.32 3.59
N LEU A 74 -24.96 -0.07 2.33
CA LEU A 74 -24.43 1.06 1.56
C LEU A 74 -24.71 2.41 2.24
N GLU A 75 -25.89 2.57 2.84
CA GLU A 75 -26.24 3.79 3.57
C GLU A 75 -25.29 4.04 4.76
N ARG A 76 -24.89 2.97 5.46
CA ARG A 76 -23.93 3.10 6.57
C ARG A 76 -22.53 3.47 6.06
N LEU A 77 -22.13 2.99 4.88
CA LEU A 77 -20.88 3.42 4.24
C LEU A 77 -20.94 4.92 3.88
N LYS A 78 -22.06 5.39 3.32
CA LYS A 78 -22.29 6.81 3.00
C LYS A 78 -22.19 7.70 4.23
N GLU A 79 -22.83 7.31 5.34
CA GLU A 79 -22.69 8.01 6.63
C GLU A 79 -21.23 8.14 7.08
N ILE A 80 -20.45 7.06 6.97
CA ILE A 80 -19.02 7.05 7.33
C ILE A 80 -18.18 7.94 6.41
N LEU A 81 -18.51 7.99 5.12
CA LEU A 81 -17.86 8.90 4.17
C LEU A 81 -18.17 10.36 4.48
N GLN A 82 -19.40 10.69 4.86
CA GLN A 82 -19.78 12.02 5.32
C GLN A 82 -19.03 12.41 6.61
N GLU A 83 -18.86 11.47 7.54
CA GLU A 83 -18.03 11.70 8.73
C GLU A 83 -16.57 11.97 8.34
N PHE A 84 -16.01 11.19 7.40
CA PHE A 84 -14.63 11.35 6.96
C PHE A 84 -14.38 12.70 6.26
N SER A 85 -15.30 13.13 5.38
CA SER A 85 -15.22 14.43 4.71
C SER A 85 -15.22 15.59 5.72
N THR A 86 -16.01 15.47 6.79
CA THR A 86 -16.10 16.49 7.85
C THR A 86 -14.88 16.50 8.78
N ILE A 87 -14.28 15.34 9.06
CA ILE A 87 -13.15 15.22 10.01
C ILE A 87 -11.84 15.67 9.39
N SER A 88 -11.55 15.22 8.16
CA SER A 88 -10.28 15.49 7.49
C SER A 88 -10.40 15.74 5.99
N GLY A 89 -11.37 15.12 5.31
CA GLY A 89 -11.50 15.24 3.86
C GLY A 89 -10.25 14.79 3.10
N GLY A 90 -9.63 13.70 3.57
CA GLY A 90 -8.34 13.22 3.05
C GLY A 90 -8.47 12.36 1.80
N ASP A 91 -7.51 11.46 1.61
CA ASP A 91 -7.51 10.51 0.48
C ASP A 91 -8.44 9.31 0.79
N LEU A 92 -9.34 9.00 -0.12
CA LEU A 92 -10.20 7.81 -0.05
C LEU A 92 -9.77 6.79 -1.11
N TYR A 93 -9.57 5.55 -0.72
CA TYR A 93 -9.36 4.42 -1.63
C TYR A 93 -10.55 3.48 -1.54
N LEU A 94 -11.12 3.11 -2.68
CA LEU A 94 -12.21 2.14 -2.79
C LEU A 94 -11.68 0.91 -3.50
N THR A 95 -11.76 -0.25 -2.84
CA THR A 95 -11.09 -1.49 -3.25
C THR A 95 -11.98 -2.69 -2.98
N ASN A 96 -11.58 -3.87 -3.45
CA ASN A 96 -12.18 -5.15 -3.07
C ASN A 96 -13.72 -5.18 -3.24
N TYR A 97 -14.23 -4.77 -4.39
CA TYR A 97 -15.65 -4.84 -4.70
C TYR A 97 -16.04 -6.21 -5.27
N ASP A 98 -17.28 -6.61 -5.02
CA ASP A 98 -17.87 -7.84 -5.57
C ASP A 98 -18.69 -7.57 -6.83
N ASP A 99 -19.23 -6.36 -6.95
CA ASP A 99 -20.08 -5.88 -8.04
C ASP A 99 -19.63 -4.46 -8.42
N THR A 100 -19.52 -4.18 -9.73
CA THR A 100 -19.09 -2.86 -10.24
C THR A 100 -20.09 -1.77 -9.89
N SER A 101 -21.39 -2.08 -9.85
CA SER A 101 -22.45 -1.12 -9.52
C SER A 101 -22.30 -0.54 -8.11
N VAL A 102 -21.84 -1.35 -7.14
CA VAL A 102 -21.56 -0.89 -5.77
C VAL A 102 -20.39 0.08 -5.75
N LEU A 103 -19.34 -0.19 -6.53
CA LEU A 103 -18.20 0.71 -6.64
C LEU A 103 -18.60 2.03 -7.28
N GLU A 104 -19.38 2.00 -8.37
CA GLU A 104 -19.91 3.20 -9.04
C GLU A 104 -20.75 4.05 -8.08
N GLU A 105 -21.71 3.44 -7.38
CA GLU A 105 -22.60 4.15 -6.46
C GLU A 105 -21.81 4.85 -5.33
N ILE A 106 -20.85 4.15 -4.73
CA ILE A 106 -20.05 4.70 -3.64
C ILE A 106 -19.05 5.74 -4.15
N ALA A 107 -18.50 5.56 -5.36
CA ALA A 107 -17.62 6.55 -5.99
C ALA A 107 -18.39 7.85 -6.32
N GLU A 108 -19.59 7.75 -6.88
CA GLU A 108 -20.49 8.88 -7.17
C GLU A 108 -20.79 9.66 -5.89
N TYR A 109 -21.22 8.96 -4.84
CA TYR A 109 -21.48 9.60 -3.56
C TYR A 109 -20.22 10.27 -3.00
N ALA A 110 -19.07 9.59 -3.01
CA ALA A 110 -17.81 10.15 -2.53
C ALA A 110 -17.34 11.37 -3.32
N ALA A 111 -17.56 11.39 -4.64
CA ALA A 111 -17.22 12.53 -5.50
C ALA A 111 -18.05 13.79 -5.19
N SER A 112 -19.27 13.61 -4.67
CA SER A 112 -20.11 14.72 -4.19
C SER A 112 -19.64 15.35 -2.87
N LEU A 113 -18.70 14.71 -2.15
CA LEU A 113 -18.20 15.16 -0.86
C LEU A 113 -16.93 16.00 -0.99
N SER A 114 -16.62 16.79 0.05
CA SER A 114 -15.36 17.52 0.15
C SER A 114 -14.19 16.61 0.55
N LEU A 115 -13.80 15.70 -0.33
CA LEU A 115 -12.63 14.83 -0.20
C LEU A 115 -11.48 15.36 -1.08
N LYS A 116 -10.24 15.23 -0.59
CA LYS A 116 -9.06 15.67 -1.34
C LYS A 116 -8.87 14.86 -2.61
N ASN A 117 -9.01 13.54 -2.50
CA ASN A 117 -8.91 12.61 -3.62
C ASN A 117 -9.79 11.39 -3.35
N VAL A 118 -10.43 10.86 -4.40
CA VAL A 118 -11.16 9.59 -4.38
C VAL A 118 -10.53 8.68 -5.42
N TYR A 119 -10.04 7.52 -4.99
CA TYR A 119 -9.34 6.54 -5.82
C TYR A 119 -10.13 5.23 -5.87
N PRO A 120 -11.05 5.06 -6.84
CA PRO A 120 -11.57 3.75 -7.20
C PRO A 120 -10.44 2.93 -7.79
N VAL A 121 -10.12 1.79 -7.18
CA VAL A 121 -9.11 0.86 -7.70
C VAL A 121 -9.83 -0.31 -8.36
N ILE A 122 -9.83 -0.31 -9.69
CA ILE A 122 -10.54 -1.30 -10.51
C ILE A 122 -9.57 -2.32 -11.07
N ARG A 123 -10.04 -3.53 -11.36
CA ARG A 123 -9.25 -4.50 -12.10
C ARG A 123 -9.31 -4.17 -13.59
N ILE A 124 -8.25 -4.46 -14.34
CA ILE A 124 -8.20 -4.23 -15.78
C ILE A 124 -9.31 -4.98 -16.52
N GLU A 125 -9.77 -6.12 -16.01
CA GLU A 125 -10.85 -6.89 -16.61
C GLU A 125 -12.21 -6.18 -16.52
N ASP A 126 -12.40 -5.30 -15.53
CA ASP A 126 -13.67 -4.58 -15.31
C ASP A 126 -13.67 -3.19 -15.98
N PHE A 127 -12.55 -2.77 -16.61
CA PHE A 127 -12.37 -1.40 -17.10
C PHE A 127 -13.43 -0.96 -18.12
N ASN A 128 -13.80 -1.85 -19.04
CA ASN A 128 -14.79 -1.55 -20.08
C ASN A 128 -16.24 -1.65 -19.59
N ASP A 129 -16.46 -2.27 -18.42
CA ASP A 129 -17.80 -2.54 -17.87
C ASP A 129 -18.15 -1.59 -16.72
N ILE A 130 -17.30 -0.60 -16.43
CA ILE A 130 -17.51 0.35 -15.33
C ILE A 130 -17.59 1.79 -15.83
N SER A 131 -18.51 2.56 -15.25
CA SER A 131 -18.74 3.98 -15.53
C SER A 131 -18.58 4.80 -14.26
N LEU A 132 -17.37 5.31 -14.03
CA LEU A 132 -17.05 6.12 -12.85
C LEU A 132 -17.36 7.62 -13.06
N PRO A 133 -17.74 8.36 -12.01
CA PRO A 133 -18.01 9.79 -12.09
C PRO A 133 -16.78 10.64 -12.44
N VAL A 134 -17.02 11.81 -13.01
CA VAL A 134 -15.96 12.80 -13.24
C VAL A 134 -15.38 13.28 -11.91
N GLY A 135 -14.06 13.45 -11.86
CA GLY A 135 -13.35 14.02 -10.71
C GLY A 135 -12.79 12.99 -9.72
N VAL A 136 -13.09 11.71 -9.91
CA VAL A 136 -12.35 10.63 -9.23
C VAL A 136 -11.05 10.34 -9.97
N LYS A 137 -10.12 9.72 -9.26
CA LYS A 137 -8.80 9.35 -9.74
C LYS A 137 -8.71 7.84 -9.87
N THR A 138 -9.24 7.33 -10.97
CA THR A 138 -9.29 5.88 -11.24
C THR A 138 -7.90 5.29 -11.29
N ILE A 139 -7.67 4.24 -10.50
CA ILE A 139 -6.47 3.41 -10.56
C ILE A 139 -6.86 2.08 -11.19
N VAL A 140 -6.23 1.71 -12.30
CA VAL A 140 -6.40 0.39 -12.91
C VAL A 140 -5.32 -0.54 -12.34
N GLU A 141 -5.74 -1.69 -11.83
CA GLU A 141 -4.86 -2.76 -11.38
C GLU A 141 -4.70 -3.81 -12.48
N ALA A 142 -3.44 -4.19 -12.75
CA ALA A 142 -3.11 -5.24 -13.69
C ALA A 142 -1.90 -6.05 -13.20
N GLU A 143 -1.79 -7.29 -13.63
CA GLU A 143 -0.54 -8.04 -13.53
C GLU A 143 0.33 -7.81 -14.77
N TYR A 144 1.64 -7.72 -14.58
CA TYR A 144 2.58 -7.72 -15.69
C TYR A 144 2.45 -9.02 -16.49
N SER A 145 1.97 -8.91 -17.72
CA SER A 145 1.95 -9.94 -18.76
C SER A 145 1.86 -9.25 -20.12
N GLU A 146 2.34 -9.90 -21.19
CA GLU A 146 2.25 -9.32 -22.54
C GLU A 146 0.78 -9.01 -22.91
N GLU A 147 -0.17 -9.90 -22.55
CA GLU A 147 -1.60 -9.70 -22.77
C GLU A 147 -2.15 -8.43 -22.06
N ASN A 148 -1.73 -8.20 -20.81
CA ASN A 148 -2.20 -7.03 -20.08
C ASN A 148 -1.50 -5.74 -20.53
N LEU A 149 -0.27 -5.83 -21.04
CA LEU A 149 0.43 -4.67 -21.60
C LEU A 149 -0.31 -4.12 -22.82
N GLU A 150 -0.80 -4.99 -23.71
CA GLU A 150 -1.66 -4.58 -24.84
C GLU A 150 -2.92 -3.85 -24.33
N LYS A 151 -3.60 -4.38 -23.31
CA LYS A 151 -4.78 -3.72 -22.72
C LYS A 151 -4.45 -2.39 -22.03
N ILE A 152 -3.24 -2.25 -21.48
CA ILE A 152 -2.78 -1.02 -20.81
C ILE A 152 -2.57 0.12 -21.81
N GLU A 153 -2.10 -0.19 -23.02
CA GLU A 153 -1.90 0.81 -24.09
C GLU A 153 -3.21 1.47 -24.51
N ASP A 154 -4.33 0.73 -24.43
CA ASP A 154 -5.67 1.21 -24.77
C ASP A 154 -6.37 1.97 -23.63
N LEU A 155 -5.74 2.12 -22.46
CA LEU A 155 -6.34 2.81 -21.31
C LEU A 155 -6.33 4.33 -21.51
N GLU A 156 -7.53 4.89 -21.65
CA GLU A 156 -7.76 6.35 -21.69
C GLU A 156 -8.33 6.87 -20.37
N ASP A 157 -8.00 8.12 -20.02
CA ASP A 157 -8.51 8.83 -18.84
C ASP A 157 -8.29 8.11 -17.48
N VAL A 158 -7.21 7.34 -17.37
CA VAL A 158 -6.82 6.66 -16.13
C VAL A 158 -5.79 7.49 -15.36
N HIS A 159 -6.04 7.71 -14.07
CA HIS A 159 -5.11 8.46 -13.21
C HIS A 159 -3.82 7.69 -12.93
N GLY A 160 -3.94 6.39 -12.63
CA GLY A 160 -2.78 5.56 -12.32
C GLY A 160 -2.95 4.08 -12.63
N LEU A 161 -1.82 3.39 -12.77
CA LEU A 161 -1.69 1.97 -13.00
C LEU A 161 -1.04 1.34 -11.76
N LEU A 162 -1.76 0.44 -11.09
CA LEU A 162 -1.22 -0.43 -10.04
C LEU A 162 -0.76 -1.75 -10.67
N LEU A 163 0.51 -1.83 -11.02
CA LEU A 163 1.06 -2.95 -11.76
C LEU A 163 1.69 -3.98 -10.82
N MET A 164 1.13 -5.18 -10.74
CA MET A 164 1.72 -6.30 -10.01
C MET A 164 2.88 -6.89 -10.82
N VAL A 165 4.09 -6.89 -10.23
CA VAL A 165 5.32 -7.26 -10.94
C VAL A 165 6.07 -8.32 -10.15
N LYS A 166 6.45 -9.41 -10.82
CA LYS A 166 7.46 -10.36 -10.30
C LYS A 166 8.85 -9.80 -10.50
N SER A 167 9.78 -10.15 -9.62
CA SER A 167 11.19 -9.75 -9.67
C SER A 167 11.83 -9.91 -11.05
N GLU A 168 11.56 -11.02 -11.74
CA GLU A 168 12.08 -11.34 -13.08
C GLU A 168 11.71 -10.33 -14.18
N TYR A 169 10.65 -9.54 -13.98
CA TYR A 169 10.20 -8.53 -14.95
C TYR A 169 10.59 -7.11 -14.58
N LEU A 170 11.30 -6.89 -13.47
CA LEU A 170 11.65 -5.55 -13.00
C LEU A 170 12.38 -4.73 -14.07
N ASP A 171 13.37 -5.28 -14.76
CA ASP A 171 14.12 -4.55 -15.79
C ASP A 171 13.26 -4.11 -16.99
N ARG A 172 12.08 -4.70 -17.18
CA ARG A 172 11.18 -4.42 -18.30
C ARG A 172 10.15 -3.32 -17.99
N ILE A 173 9.89 -3.01 -16.72
CA ILE A 173 8.85 -2.03 -16.36
C ILE A 173 9.16 -0.61 -16.85
N GLN A 174 10.42 -0.33 -17.18
CA GLN A 174 10.83 0.95 -17.76
C GLN A 174 10.41 1.12 -19.24
N GLN A 175 9.95 0.05 -19.88
CA GLN A 175 9.52 0.07 -21.27
C GLN A 175 8.00 0.30 -21.41
N ILE A 176 7.28 0.32 -20.28
CA ILE A 176 5.83 0.48 -20.27
C ILE A 176 5.48 1.92 -20.60
N GLU A 177 4.78 2.10 -21.72
CA GLU A 177 4.21 3.38 -22.13
C GLU A 177 2.83 3.53 -21.49
N PHE A 178 2.73 4.42 -20.50
CA PHE A 178 1.47 4.75 -19.84
C PHE A 178 1.48 6.22 -19.43
N TYR A 179 0.43 6.98 -19.74
CA TYR A 179 0.42 8.44 -19.54
C TYR A 179 0.25 8.87 -18.08
N GLY A 180 -0.47 8.07 -17.27
CA GLY A 180 -0.72 8.36 -15.85
C GLY A 180 0.41 7.91 -14.91
N GLU A 181 0.12 7.88 -13.61
CA GLU A 181 1.07 7.41 -12.60
C GLU A 181 1.25 5.88 -12.64
N ILE A 182 2.47 5.37 -12.45
CA ILE A 182 2.70 3.92 -12.30
C ILE A 182 3.12 3.62 -10.85
N TYR A 183 2.33 2.78 -10.20
CA TYR A 183 2.60 2.18 -8.90
C TYR A 183 3.07 0.74 -9.09
N VAL A 184 4.36 0.50 -8.89
CA VAL A 184 4.96 -0.83 -9.04
C VAL A 184 4.72 -1.63 -7.77
N ASP A 185 3.79 -2.58 -7.85
CA ASP A 185 3.47 -3.51 -6.79
C ASP A 185 4.30 -4.80 -6.92
N LEU A 186 5.47 -4.77 -6.31
CA LEU A 186 6.41 -5.88 -6.32
C LEU A 186 5.88 -7.06 -5.49
N LEU A 187 5.96 -8.26 -6.06
CA LEU A 187 5.59 -9.50 -5.39
C LEU A 187 6.75 -10.01 -4.53
N PHE A 188 6.56 -9.98 -3.21
CA PHE A 188 7.52 -10.46 -2.22
C PHE A 188 7.39 -11.97 -2.02
N PRO A 189 8.49 -12.73 -2.04
CA PRO A 189 8.45 -14.13 -1.66
C PRO A 189 8.28 -14.25 -0.14
N GLY A 190 7.62 -15.30 0.36
CA GLY A 190 7.30 -15.43 1.79
C GLY A 190 8.48 -15.58 2.77
N SER A 191 9.72 -15.42 2.34
CA SER A 191 10.91 -15.41 3.21
C SER A 191 12.04 -14.61 2.56
N LEU A 192 12.86 -13.97 3.39
CA LEU A 192 14.06 -13.24 2.96
C LEU A 192 14.98 -14.10 2.07
N LYS A 193 15.14 -15.39 2.38
CA LYS A 193 16.03 -16.32 1.65
C LYS A 193 15.66 -16.53 0.19
N LYS A 194 14.43 -16.21 -0.18
CA LYS A 194 13.90 -16.38 -1.54
C LYS A 194 13.88 -15.07 -2.32
N VAL A 195 14.30 -13.96 -1.71
CA VAL A 195 14.35 -12.68 -2.38
C VAL A 195 15.52 -12.65 -3.35
N ASP A 196 15.23 -12.33 -4.59
CA ASP A 196 16.11 -12.29 -5.75
C ASP A 196 16.25 -10.87 -6.35
N PHE A 197 15.77 -9.85 -5.63
CA PHE A 197 15.83 -8.44 -6.01
C PHE A 197 16.47 -7.57 -4.91
N ASP A 198 16.85 -6.35 -5.26
CA ASP A 198 17.42 -5.39 -4.30
C ASP A 198 16.36 -4.91 -3.29
N LEU A 199 16.33 -5.54 -2.11
CA LEU A 199 15.45 -5.17 -1.00
C LEU A 199 15.69 -3.76 -0.49
N MET A 200 16.92 -3.28 -0.57
CA MET A 200 17.24 -1.95 -0.08
C MET A 200 16.62 -0.90 -0.99
N GLU A 201 16.72 -1.06 -2.30
CA GLU A 201 16.06 -0.16 -3.25
C GLU A 201 14.54 -0.26 -3.16
N ALA A 202 13.99 -1.49 -3.08
CA ALA A 202 12.54 -1.70 -2.88
C ALA A 202 12.03 -0.98 -1.62
N LYS A 203 12.82 -1.01 -0.54
CA LYS A 203 12.47 -0.35 0.72
C LYS A 203 12.97 1.08 0.82
N ARG A 204 13.67 1.64 -0.15
CA ARG A 204 14.25 2.98 -0.04
C ARG A 204 13.15 4.04 -0.02
N LEU A 205 13.22 4.93 0.94
CA LEU A 205 12.46 6.18 0.97
C LEU A 205 13.37 7.32 0.50
N GLN A 206 12.81 8.23 -0.27
CA GLN A 206 13.48 9.47 -0.68
C GLN A 206 13.42 10.50 0.44
N THR A 207 12.32 10.52 1.20
CA THR A 207 12.17 11.41 2.36
C THR A 207 12.49 10.68 3.66
N PRO A 208 13.42 11.20 4.49
CA PRO A 208 13.62 10.73 5.86
C PRO A 208 12.36 10.81 6.74
N ILE A 209 11.98 9.70 7.37
CA ILE A 209 10.83 9.60 8.29
C ILE A 209 11.31 9.18 9.68
N THR A 210 10.98 9.99 10.70
CA THR A 210 11.55 9.81 12.06
C THR A 210 10.54 9.93 13.20
N GLN A 211 9.34 10.47 12.97
CA GLN A 211 8.36 10.77 14.03
C GLN A 211 7.13 9.88 14.02
N HIS A 212 6.63 9.54 12.83
CA HIS A 212 5.43 8.74 12.63
C HIS A 212 5.77 7.51 11.76
N HIS A 213 4.93 6.49 11.82
CA HIS A 213 5.06 5.36 10.92
C HIS A 213 4.84 5.81 9.47
N SER A 214 5.72 5.43 8.54
CA SER A 214 5.67 5.87 7.13
C SER A 214 4.44 5.37 6.37
N CYS A 215 4.03 4.11 6.55
CA CYS A 215 2.83 3.60 5.86
C CYS A 215 1.52 3.71 6.68
N LEU A 216 1.56 3.37 7.98
CA LEU A 216 0.37 3.24 8.83
C LEU A 216 -0.16 4.57 9.37
N SER A 217 0.68 5.61 9.50
CA SER A 217 0.24 6.84 10.15
C SER A 217 -0.79 7.57 9.29
N GLY A 218 -1.89 7.98 9.95
CA GLY A 218 -3.02 8.61 9.30
C GLY A 218 -3.87 7.68 8.42
N THR A 219 -3.57 6.37 8.40
CA THR A 219 -4.32 5.37 7.64
C THR A 219 -5.37 4.69 8.53
N LEU A 220 -6.58 4.55 8.00
CA LEU A 220 -7.66 3.77 8.58
C LEU A 220 -8.26 2.90 7.49
N ALA A 221 -8.26 1.57 7.68
CA ALA A 221 -8.85 0.64 6.73
C ALA A 221 -10.18 0.11 7.27
N ILE A 222 -11.17 -0.05 6.39
CA ILE A 222 -12.50 -0.57 6.70
C ILE A 222 -12.75 -1.77 5.79
N THR A 223 -13.01 -2.92 6.39
CA THR A 223 -13.34 -4.16 5.67
C THR A 223 -14.77 -4.12 5.13
N GLY A 224 -15.11 -4.99 4.16
CA GLY A 224 -16.49 -5.13 3.67
C GLY A 224 -17.55 -5.42 4.74
N GLU A 225 -17.15 -5.99 5.89
CA GLU A 225 -18.03 -6.26 7.04
C GLU A 225 -18.08 -5.14 8.08
N GLY A 226 -17.30 -4.08 7.86
CA GLY A 226 -17.26 -2.89 8.71
C GLY A 226 -16.22 -2.90 9.81
N PHE A 227 -15.39 -3.94 9.93
CA PHE A 227 -14.26 -3.91 10.84
C PHE A 227 -13.23 -2.86 10.44
N VAL A 228 -12.66 -2.20 11.46
CA VAL A 228 -11.66 -1.16 11.27
C VAL A 228 -10.27 -1.71 11.61
N LEU A 229 -9.30 -1.47 10.73
CA LEU A 229 -7.93 -1.97 10.81
C LEU A 229 -6.92 -0.83 10.63
N PRO A 230 -5.68 -0.98 11.12
CA PRO A 230 -4.59 -0.03 10.83
C PRO A 230 -4.07 -0.14 9.39
N CYS A 231 -4.28 -1.29 8.76
CA CYS A 231 -3.95 -1.61 7.36
C CYS A 231 -4.87 -2.76 6.94
N PRO A 232 -5.38 -2.81 5.70
CA PRO A 232 -6.30 -3.87 5.26
C PRO A 232 -5.67 -5.27 5.27
N LEU A 233 -4.34 -5.36 5.24
CA LEU A 233 -3.58 -6.61 5.33
C LEU A 233 -3.23 -7.01 6.77
N LEU A 234 -3.58 -6.21 7.78
CA LEU A 234 -3.36 -6.49 9.21
C LEU A 234 -4.67 -6.94 9.88
N ARG A 235 -5.33 -7.95 9.30
CA ARG A 235 -6.68 -8.44 9.65
C ARG A 235 -6.87 -8.84 11.12
N ASN A 236 -5.81 -9.32 11.77
CA ASN A 236 -5.86 -9.73 13.19
C ASN A 236 -5.88 -8.55 14.18
N PHE A 237 -5.76 -7.31 13.70
CA PHE A 237 -5.59 -6.13 14.54
C PHE A 237 -6.83 -5.21 14.51
N LEU A 238 -7.99 -5.73 14.92
CA LEU A 238 -9.25 -5.01 14.99
C LEU A 238 -9.18 -3.76 15.89
N LYS A 239 -9.64 -2.63 15.37
CA LYS A 239 -9.67 -1.33 16.05
C LYS A 239 -11.10 -0.82 16.30
N GLY A 240 -12.11 -1.39 15.65
CA GLY A 240 -13.51 -1.04 15.85
C GLY A 240 -14.39 -1.71 14.80
N ASN A 241 -15.67 -1.37 14.81
CA ASN A 241 -16.62 -1.77 13.77
C ASN A 241 -17.51 -0.56 13.46
N ILE A 242 -17.58 -0.15 12.18
CA ILE A 242 -18.37 1.01 11.76
C ILE A 242 -19.87 0.76 11.88
N LYS A 243 -20.34 -0.49 11.91
CA LYS A 243 -21.77 -0.81 12.14
C LYS A 243 -22.26 -0.34 13.51
N THR A 244 -21.36 -0.20 14.48
CA THR A 244 -21.72 0.19 15.87
C THR A 244 -21.00 1.44 16.37
N MET A 245 -20.06 1.99 15.59
CA MET A 245 -19.23 3.11 16.01
C MET A 245 -19.10 4.18 14.92
N THR A 246 -19.03 5.44 15.33
CA THR A 246 -18.64 6.57 14.47
C THR A 246 -17.12 6.61 14.28
N LEU A 247 -16.64 7.22 13.20
CA LEU A 247 -15.20 7.45 12.97
C LEU A 247 -14.58 8.24 14.12
N LYS A 248 -15.30 9.22 14.67
CA LYS A 248 -14.84 9.99 15.82
C LYS A 248 -14.59 9.12 17.06
N GLN A 249 -15.44 8.13 17.32
CA GLN A 249 -15.23 7.16 18.41
C GLN A 249 -14.03 6.26 18.14
N ILE A 250 -13.88 5.78 16.91
CA ILE A 250 -12.76 4.93 16.49
C ILE A 250 -11.42 5.67 16.62
N LEU A 251 -11.33 6.90 16.13
CA LEU A 251 -10.12 7.73 16.16
C LEU A 251 -9.66 8.12 17.57
N ARG A 252 -10.55 8.05 18.57
CA ARG A 252 -10.19 8.26 19.98
C ARG A 252 -9.48 7.08 20.60
N LYS A 253 -9.54 5.89 19.98
CA LYS A 253 -8.92 4.68 20.54
C LYS A 253 -7.40 4.75 20.49
N ARG A 254 -6.79 4.60 21.67
CA ARG A 254 -5.32 4.54 21.82
C ARG A 254 -4.69 3.41 21.00
N LYS A 255 -5.32 2.23 20.94
CA LYS A 255 -4.83 1.05 20.22
C LYS A 255 -4.68 1.25 18.69
N LEU A 256 -5.35 2.23 18.08
CA LEU A 256 -5.13 2.61 16.69
C LEU A 256 -3.91 3.53 16.59
N LYS A 257 -3.85 4.56 17.45
CA LYS A 257 -2.74 5.52 17.49
C LYS A 257 -1.39 4.89 17.82
N GLU A 258 -1.39 3.77 18.54
CA GLU A 258 -0.17 2.98 18.77
C GLU A 258 0.45 2.54 17.45
N PHE A 259 -0.34 2.07 16.47
CA PHE A 259 0.16 1.68 15.14
C PHE A 259 0.72 2.87 14.36
N TRP A 260 0.06 4.04 14.45
CA TRP A 260 0.53 5.26 13.79
C TRP A 260 1.87 5.77 14.36
N LYS A 261 2.18 5.40 15.60
CA LYS A 261 3.39 5.77 16.33
C LYS A 261 4.45 4.68 16.36
N ILE A 262 4.24 3.56 15.67
CA ILE A 262 5.29 2.55 15.49
C ILE A 262 6.38 3.19 14.63
N THR A 263 7.58 3.31 15.18
CA THR A 263 8.73 3.87 14.44
C THR A 263 9.88 2.89 14.51
N LYS A 264 10.78 2.94 13.53
CA LYS A 264 11.96 2.07 13.49
C LYS A 264 12.85 2.16 14.73
N LYS A 265 12.78 3.25 15.50
CA LYS A 265 13.50 3.39 16.78
C LYS A 265 13.03 2.42 17.88
N GLN A 266 11.84 1.85 17.75
CA GLN A 266 11.28 0.91 18.74
C GLN A 266 11.80 -0.53 18.53
N PHE A 267 12.47 -0.81 17.41
CA PHE A 267 12.98 -2.14 17.09
C PHE A 267 14.48 -2.18 17.36
N GLU A 268 14.95 -3.20 18.06
CA GLU A 268 16.35 -3.30 18.47
C GLU A 268 17.31 -3.31 17.26
N SER A 269 16.98 -4.05 16.20
CA SER A 269 17.79 -4.09 14.98
C SER A 269 17.82 -2.76 14.22
N CYS A 270 16.76 -1.97 14.34
CA CYS A 270 16.61 -0.74 13.56
C CYS A 270 17.04 0.52 14.32
N ASN A 271 17.03 0.51 15.66
CA ASN A 271 17.36 1.69 16.46
C ASN A 271 18.83 2.11 16.36
N LYS A 272 19.72 1.15 16.05
CA LYS A 272 21.16 1.34 15.80
C LYS A 272 21.49 1.38 14.30
N CYS A 273 20.51 1.21 13.43
CA CYS A 273 20.74 1.18 11.99
C CYS A 273 20.85 2.60 11.42
N PRO A 274 21.96 2.96 10.75
CA PRO A 274 22.20 4.32 10.26
C PRO A 274 21.19 4.76 9.19
N ILE A 275 20.59 3.82 8.47
CA ILE A 275 19.64 4.09 7.37
C ILE A 275 18.18 3.89 7.76
N ALA A 276 17.87 3.63 9.03
CA ALA A 276 16.50 3.31 9.47
C ALA A 276 15.48 4.39 9.05
N HIS A 277 15.89 5.66 9.02
CA HIS A 277 15.03 6.79 8.68
C HIS A 277 14.69 6.89 7.17
N VAL A 278 15.45 6.24 6.28
CA VAL A 278 15.18 6.18 4.83
C VAL A 278 14.75 4.78 4.38
N CYS A 279 14.39 3.90 5.32
CA CYS A 279 13.95 2.56 4.99
C CYS A 279 12.45 2.45 5.30
N HIS A 280 11.66 2.14 4.28
CA HIS A 280 10.23 1.88 4.35
C HIS A 280 9.95 0.71 5.31
N ASP A 281 8.78 0.78 5.93
CA ASP A 281 8.32 -0.18 6.91
C ASP A 281 6.93 -0.68 6.49
N CYS A 282 6.85 -1.91 5.97
CA CYS A 282 5.57 -2.55 5.70
C CYS A 282 5.30 -3.60 6.78
N ARG A 283 4.63 -3.19 7.87
CA ARG A 283 4.26 -4.09 8.97
C ARG A 283 3.40 -5.28 8.54
N ALA A 284 2.60 -5.14 7.48
CA ALA A 284 1.85 -6.24 6.92
C ALA A 284 2.75 -7.34 6.33
N LEU A 285 3.74 -6.98 5.51
CA LEU A 285 4.69 -7.94 4.94
C LEU A 285 5.51 -8.61 6.04
N GLU A 286 6.02 -7.82 6.99
CA GLU A 286 6.86 -8.32 8.09
C GLU A 286 6.07 -9.27 9.01
N TYR A 287 4.82 -8.92 9.36
CA TYR A 287 3.92 -9.79 10.11
C TYR A 287 3.57 -11.06 9.35
N ASN A 288 3.29 -10.98 8.05
CA ASN A 288 2.94 -12.15 7.25
C ASN A 288 4.11 -13.14 7.14
N ALA A 289 5.34 -12.65 7.10
CA ALA A 289 6.51 -13.51 6.98
C ALA A 289 7.02 -14.05 8.32
N SER A 290 6.90 -13.28 9.41
CA SER A 290 7.43 -13.67 10.73
C SER A 290 6.39 -14.19 11.72
N GLY A 291 5.10 -13.89 11.51
CA GLY A 291 4.04 -14.12 12.51
C GLY A 291 4.05 -13.13 13.69
N ASP A 292 5.00 -12.20 13.75
CA ASP A 292 5.14 -11.20 14.82
C ASP A 292 5.02 -9.77 14.25
N ILE A 293 4.16 -8.95 14.86
CA ILE A 293 3.98 -7.56 14.45
C ILE A 293 5.22 -6.71 14.72
N TYR A 294 6.08 -7.17 15.63
CA TYR A 294 7.37 -6.58 15.91
C TYR A 294 8.55 -7.26 15.17
N GLY A 295 8.26 -8.28 14.37
CA GLY A 295 9.24 -9.02 13.58
C GLY A 295 9.89 -8.17 12.48
N ILE A 296 11.14 -8.53 12.15
CA ILE A 296 11.95 -7.91 11.09
C ILE A 296 12.57 -9.03 10.24
N GLU A 297 11.78 -9.56 9.32
CA GLU A 297 12.19 -10.61 8.38
C GLU A 297 12.88 -10.00 7.16
N TYR A 298 12.29 -9.00 6.51
CA TYR A 298 12.81 -8.46 5.24
C TYR A 298 13.89 -7.38 5.45
N CYS A 299 14.80 -7.58 6.40
CA CYS A 299 15.93 -6.67 6.61
C CYS A 299 17.20 -7.25 5.99
N PRO A 300 17.78 -6.61 4.95
CA PRO A 300 18.99 -7.11 4.30
C PRO A 300 20.23 -6.99 5.19
N ILE A 301 20.16 -6.22 6.29
CA ILE A 301 21.26 -5.97 7.23
C ILE A 301 21.21 -6.95 8.42
N ASN A 302 20.12 -7.71 8.60
CA ASN A 302 20.01 -8.65 9.72
C ASN A 302 21.02 -9.82 9.62
N GLU A 303 21.65 -10.00 8.46
CA GLU A 303 22.76 -10.94 8.22
C GLU A 303 24.15 -10.28 8.27
N LEU A 304 24.26 -8.97 8.47
CA LEU A 304 25.53 -8.21 8.47
C LEU A 304 25.90 -7.77 9.89
N ILE A 305 27.00 -8.31 10.39
CA ILE A 305 27.43 -8.16 11.79
C ILE A 305 28.15 -6.81 12.03
N THR A 306 28.51 -6.05 11.00
CA THR A 306 29.30 -4.82 11.18
C THR A 306 28.74 -3.55 10.49
N PRO A 307 28.79 -2.38 11.15
CA PRO A 307 28.40 -1.09 10.56
C PRO A 307 29.14 -0.71 9.27
N ARG A 308 30.36 -1.23 9.08
CA ARG A 308 31.21 -1.00 7.90
C ARG A 308 30.67 -1.69 6.65
N GLU A 309 30.19 -2.92 6.78
CA GLU A 309 29.58 -3.69 5.68
C GLU A 309 28.24 -3.07 5.26
N THR A 310 27.50 -2.52 6.23
CA THR A 310 26.26 -1.79 5.99
C THR A 310 26.48 -0.52 5.17
N SER A 311 27.46 0.33 5.48
CA SER A 311 27.66 1.58 4.71
C SER A 311 28.10 1.33 3.26
N LEU A 312 28.96 0.32 3.04
CA LEU A 312 29.48 -0.07 1.73
C LEU A 312 28.40 -0.66 0.82
N LYS A 313 27.53 -1.55 1.34
CA LYS A 313 26.41 -2.09 0.57
C LYS A 313 25.28 -1.07 0.37
N CYS A 314 25.14 -0.10 1.27
CA CYS A 314 24.06 0.89 1.20
C CYS A 314 24.29 2.06 0.22
N GLY A 315 25.42 2.10 -0.48
CA GLY A 315 25.74 3.18 -1.43
C GLY A 315 25.70 4.58 -0.80
N LEU A 316 25.88 4.67 0.53
CA LEU A 316 25.89 5.94 1.24
C LEU A 316 27.23 6.63 0.98
N PRO A 317 27.26 7.94 0.66
CA PRO A 317 28.52 8.67 0.67
C PRO A 317 29.15 8.54 2.05
N HIS A 318 30.47 8.32 2.09
CA HIS A 318 31.27 8.36 3.32
C HIS A 318 31.04 9.71 4.00
N LEU A 319 30.19 9.73 5.03
CA LEU A 319 30.17 10.81 6.00
C LEU A 319 31.27 10.48 7.00
N GLU A 320 32.45 11.05 6.78
CA GLU A 320 33.50 11.13 7.79
C GLU A 320 32.94 11.93 8.97
N TRP A 321 32.81 11.26 10.12
CA TRP A 321 32.59 11.89 11.42
C TRP A 321 33.96 12.17 12.05
#